data_AF-U7QX01-F1
#
_entry.id   AF-U7QX01-F1
#
_cell.length_a   1.000
_cell.length_b   1.000
_cell.length_c   1.000
_cell.angle_alpha   90.00
_cell.angle_beta   90.00
_cell.angle_gamma   90.00
#
_symmetry.space_group_name_H-M   'P 1'
#
loop_
_entity.id
_entity.type
_entity.pdbx_description
1 polymer ?
#
loop_
_entity_poly.entity_id
_entity_poly.type
_entity_poly.pdbx_seq_one_letter_code
_entity_poly.pdbx_strand_id
1 'polypeptide(L)' 'RELATGLTGMLYGDKGYISQALFDDLNATGVTFITNTRRNMKAKALSVWDKMMLSKRFIIESVPQAYKLAV' A
#
# COMPACT_ATOMS: atom_id res chain seq x y z
N ARG A 1 10.21 -1.10 -3.05
CA ARG A 1 10.91 -1.40 -1.78
C ARG A 1 11.63 -0.15 -1.25
N GLU A 2 12.47 0.52 -2.06
CA GLU A 2 13.17 1.77 -1.64
C GLU A 2 12.25 2.85 -1.05
N LEU A 3 11.05 3.06 -1.61
CA LEU A 3 10.11 4.08 -1.11
C LEU A 3 9.47 3.77 0.24
N ALA A 4 9.51 2.51 0.68
CA ALA A 4 8.96 2.09 1.97
C ALA A 4 10.05 1.90 3.03
N THR A 5 11.32 2.12 2.68
CA THR A 5 12.44 1.98 3.60
C THR A 5 12.34 3.02 4.72
N GLY A 6 12.32 2.56 5.96
CA GLY A 6 12.19 3.42 7.14
C GLY A 6 10.75 3.84 7.47
N LEU A 7 9.76 3.41 6.68
CA LEU A 7 8.35 3.57 7.05
C LEU A 7 7.93 2.48 8.03
N THR A 8 6.99 2.81 8.90
CA THR A 8 6.32 1.86 9.81
C THR A 8 4.83 2.18 9.85
N GLY A 9 3.99 1.18 10.12
CA GLY A 9 2.54 1.38 10.23
C GLY A 9 1.78 1.00 8.96
N MET A 10 0.73 1.74 8.61
CA MET A 10 -0.18 1.38 7.51
C MET A 10 0.19 2.11 6.21
N LEU A 11 0.38 1.35 5.14
CA LEU A 11 0.65 1.88 3.80
C LEU A 11 -0.51 1.53 2.86
N TYR A 12 -1.23 2.54 2.37
CA TYR A 12 -2.31 2.35 1.40
C TYR A 12 -1.77 2.45 -0.03
N GLY A 13 -1.93 1.39 -0.81
CA GLY A 13 -1.38 1.30 -2.16
C GLY A 13 -2.44 1.10 -3.24
N ASP A 14 -2.05 1.37 -4.48
CA ASP A 14 -2.89 1.14 -5.65
C ASP A 14 -3.04 -0.33 -6.03
N LYS A 15 -4.11 -0.61 -6.79
CA LYS A 15 -4.44 -1.96 -7.29
C LYS A 15 -3.37 -2.55 -8.22
N GLY A 16 -2.50 -1.70 -8.78
CA GLY A 16 -1.35 -2.10 -9.58
C GLY A 16 -0.29 -2.87 -8.78
N TYR A 17 -0.15 -2.57 -7.49
CA TYR A 17 0.89 -3.11 -6.61
C TYR A 17 0.48 -4.38 -5.86
N ILE A 18 -0.57 -5.07 -6.29
CA ILE A 18 -1.05 -6.29 -5.64
C ILE A 18 -0.15 -7.46 -6.04
N SER A 19 0.92 -7.67 -5.30
CA SER A 19 1.69 -8.91 -5.33
C SER A 19 1.86 -9.44 -3.91
N GLN A 20 1.79 -10.76 -3.74
CA GLN A 20 1.95 -11.39 -2.43
C GLN A 20 3.36 -11.15 -1.88
N ALA A 21 4.37 -11.26 -2.73
CA ALA A 21 5.76 -10.96 -2.36
C ALA A 21 5.93 -9.55 -1.78
N LEU A 22 5.31 -8.53 -2.40
CA LEU A 22 5.39 -7.16 -1.88
C LEU A 22 4.70 -7.02 -0.52
N PHE A 23 3.57 -7.70 -0.33
CA PHE A 23 2.89 -7.76 0.96
C PHE A 23 3.80 -8.36 2.04
N ASP A 24 4.41 -9.50 1.75
CA ASP A 24 5.25 -10.23 2.69
C ASP A 24 6.52 -9.43 3.05
N ASP A 25 7.15 -8.80 2.05
CA ASP A 25 8.31 -7.93 2.27
C ASP A 25 7.99 -6.74 3.17
N LEU A 26 6.90 -6.02 2.86
CA LEU A 26 6.51 -4.84 3.62
C LEU A 26 6.11 -5.22 5.05
N ASN A 27 5.39 -6.33 5.20
CA ASN A 27 5.00 -6.83 6.50
C ASN A 27 6.22 -7.25 7.34
N ALA A 28 7.26 -7.84 6.72
CA ALA A 28 8.52 -8.14 7.39
C ALA A 28 9.26 -6.88 7.88
N THR A 29 9.06 -5.74 7.21
CA THR A 29 9.60 -4.43 7.65
C THR A 29 8.71 -3.69 8.66
N GLY A 30 7.59 -4.29 9.09
CA GLY A 30 6.66 -3.64 10.02
C GLY A 30 5.67 -2.67 9.35
N VAL A 31 5.52 -2.77 8.03
CA VAL A 31 4.57 -1.99 7.24
C VAL A 31 3.39 -2.89 6.83
N THR A 32 2.22 -2.59 7.35
CA THR A 32 0.97 -3.21 6.91
C THR A 32 0.54 -2.58 5.60
N PHE A 33 0.74 -3.29 4.49
CA PHE A 33 0.32 -2.83 3.18
C PHE A 33 -1.18 -3.10 2.97
N ILE A 34 -1.95 -2.12 2.50
CA ILE A 34 -3.40 -2.21 2.34
C ILE A 34 -3.77 -1.77 0.94
N THR A 35 -4.47 -2.65 0.22
CA THR A 35 -4.87 -2.42 -1.18
C THR A 35 -6.28 -2.92 -1.42
N ASN A 36 -6.97 -2.36 -2.42
CA ASN A 36 -8.19 -2.97 -2.95
C ASN A 36 -7.88 -4.32 -3.61
N THR A 37 -8.77 -5.31 -3.48
CA THR A 37 -8.60 -6.61 -4.13
C THR A 37 -8.99 -6.58 -5.61
N ARG A 38 -8.35 -7.42 -6.45
CA ARG A 38 -8.80 -7.64 -7.84
C ARG A 38 -10.03 -8.54 -7.86
N ARG A 39 -10.87 -8.41 -8.89
CA ARG A 39 -12.12 -9.18 -9.03
C ARG A 39 -11.88 -10.69 -9.04
N ASN A 40 -10.71 -11.11 -9.54
CA ASN A 40 -10.33 -12.53 -9.67
C ASN A 40 -9.47 -13.02 -8.47
N MET A 41 -9.35 -12.24 -7.40
CA MET A 41 -8.63 -12.64 -6.18
C MET A 41 -9.61 -12.93 -5.05
N LYS A 42 -9.20 -13.82 -4.13
CA LYS A 42 -9.94 -14.04 -2.88
C LYS A 42 -10.12 -12.70 -2.16
N ALA A 43 -11.35 -12.43 -1.73
CA ALA A 43 -11.67 -11.21 -1.01
C ALA A 43 -10.83 -11.12 0.28
N LYS A 44 -10.21 -9.96 0.50
CA LYS A 44 -9.57 -9.62 1.78
C LYS A 44 -10.60 -8.93 2.67
N ALA A 45 -10.62 -9.30 3.95
CA ALA A 45 -11.37 -8.55 4.95
C ALA A 45 -10.68 -7.19 5.13
N LEU A 46 -11.40 -6.12 4.81
CA LEU A 46 -10.97 -4.74 5.01
C LEU A 46 -11.92 -4.10 6.02
N SER A 47 -11.37 -3.39 6.99
CA SER A 47 -12.18 -2.62 7.93
C SER A 47 -12.93 -1.51 7.20
N VAL A 48 -13.98 -0.96 7.83
CA VAL A 48 -14.70 0.22 7.29
C VAL A 48 -13.74 1.39 7.10
N TRP A 49 -12.79 1.55 8.02
CA TRP A 49 -11.74 2.57 7.95
C TRP A 49 -10.84 2.38 6.73
N ASP A 50 -10.36 1.16 6.50
CA ASP A 50 -9.50 0.86 5.35
C ASP A 50 -10.20 1.10 4.02
N LYS A 51 -11.48 0.70 3.93
CA LYS A 51 -12.29 1.00 2.74
C LYS A 51 -12.42 2.50 2.54
N MET A 52 -12.70 3.26 3.59
CA MET A 52 -12.80 4.71 3.52
C MET A 52 -11.48 5.35 3.05
N MET A 53 -10.34 4.92 3.60
CA MET A 53 -9.03 5.39 3.18
C MET A 53 -8.70 5.05 1.73
N LEU A 54 -8.98 3.82 1.30
CA LEU A 54 -8.79 3.39 -0.10
C LEU A 54 -9.72 4.11 -1.09
N SER A 55 -10.87 4.61 -0.63
CA SER A 55 -11.80 5.45 -1.41
C SER A 55 -11.40 6.93 -1.43
N LYS A 56 -10.74 7.42 -0.37
CA LYS A 56 -10.28 8.81 -0.22
C LYS A 56 -8.79 8.98 -0.53
N ARG A 57 -8.23 8.14 -1.42
CA ARG A 57 -6.81 8.19 -1.83
C ARG A 57 -6.35 9.54 -2.37
N PHE A 58 -7.25 10.39 -2.88
CA PHE A 58 -6.92 11.76 -3.29
C PHE A 58 -6.46 12.65 -2.13
N ILE A 59 -6.82 12.30 -0.89
CA ILE A 59 -6.45 13.04 0.33
C ILE A 59 -5.13 12.49 0.92
N ILE A 60 -4.77 11.25 0.58
CA ILE A 60 -3.58 10.59 1.11
C ILE A 60 -2.40 10.97 0.23
N GLU A 61 -1.34 11.50 0.85
CA GLU A 61 -0.11 11.90 0.16
C GLU A 61 0.49 10.69 -0.57
N SER A 62 0.36 10.69 -1.89
CA SER A 62 0.88 9.63 -2.75
C SER A 62 2.33 9.96 -3.05
N VAL A 63 3.30 9.18 -2.57
CA VAL A 63 4.70 9.29 -2.97
C VAL A 63 4.79 8.82 -4.42
N PRO A 64 4.95 9.71 -5.41
CA PRO A 64 4.88 9.25 -6.79
C PRO A 64 6.25 8.64 -7.16
N GLN A 65 6.23 7.55 -7.94
CA GLN A 65 7.38 6.64 -8.09
C GLN A 65 8.62 7.25 -8.78
N ALA A 66 8.53 8.49 -9.29
CA ALA A 66 9.50 9.09 -10.19
C ALA A 66 10.51 10.07 -9.54
N TYR A 67 10.40 10.42 -8.26
CA TYR A 67 11.36 11.34 -7.60
C TYR A 67 12.35 10.53 -6.78
N LYS A 68 13.34 9.96 -7.46
CA LYS A 68 14.67 9.78 -6.88
C LYS A 68 15.41 11.09 -7.12
N LEU A 69 15.06 12.15 -6.38
CA LEU A 69 15.95 13.30 -6.28
C LEU A 69 17.06 12.88 -5.34
N ALA A 70 18.19 12.52 -5.93
CA ALA A 70 19.47 12.57 -5.26
C ALA A 70 19.61 13.97 -4.66
N VAL A 71 19.69 14.04 -3.33
CA VAL A 71 20.33 15.12 -2.59
C VAL A 71 21.32 14.45 -1.65
#